data_AF-A0A830BLN9-F1
#
_entry.id   AF-A0A830BLN9-F1
#
_cell.length_a   1.000
_cell.length_b   1.000
_cell.length_c   1.000
_cell.angle_alpha   90.00
_cell.angle_beta   90.00
_cell.angle_gamma   90.00
#
_symmetry.space_group_name_H-M   'P 1'
#
loop_
_entity.id
_entity.type
_entity.pdbx_description
1 polymer ?
#
loop_
_entity_poly.entity_id
_entity_poly.type
_entity_poly.pdbx_seq_one_letter_code
_entity_poly.pdbx_strand_id
1 'polypeptide(L)'
;MNHTDFIITSTFQEIAGNKDTIGQYESHMAFTMPGLYCVVHGIDVFDPKLNIVSPRADTNLYFPYTDKNKRLTALHPKIEELFSDVENDEHLCVLKDNKKPIIFTMARLDRVKNLTGLVELYAKSPKLRQLVNLVIVGGDRRKESKDLEEQAEMKKMYRLIETYNLNGQFRWISPQMNRVRNGEL
;
A
#
# COMPACT_ATOMS: atom_id res chain seq x y z
N MET A 1 12.15 -4.39 -23.33
CA MET A 1 10.92 -5.00 -23.89
C MET A 1 11.22 -5.87 -25.09
N ASN A 2 11.91 -5.38 -26.13
CA ASN A 2 12.04 -6.13 -27.38
C ASN A 2 13.08 -7.27 -27.41
N HIS A 3 14.10 -7.24 -26.54
CA HIS A 3 15.21 -8.20 -26.57
C HIS A 3 14.88 -9.58 -25.97
N THR A 4 13.89 -9.68 -25.07
CA THR A 4 13.59 -10.94 -24.36
C THR A 4 12.81 -11.91 -25.23
N ASP A 5 13.00 -13.21 -25.01
CA ASP A 5 12.29 -14.27 -25.72
C ASP A 5 10.79 -14.28 -25.37
N PHE A 6 10.45 -14.06 -24.10
CA PHE A 6 9.07 -13.94 -23.62
C PHE A 6 8.96 -12.94 -22.46
N ILE A 7 7.73 -12.49 -22.21
CA ILE A 7 7.37 -11.55 -21.15
C ILE A 7 6.24 -12.18 -20.33
N ILE A 8 6.43 -12.26 -19.01
CA ILE A 8 5.36 -12.66 -18.08
C ILE A 8 4.74 -11.40 -17.48
N THR A 9 3.41 -11.32 -17.48
CA THR A 9 2.65 -10.28 -16.79
C THR A 9 1.72 -10.88 -15.74
N SER A 10 1.33 -10.08 -14.75
CA SER A 10 0.45 -10.56 -13.68
C SER A 10 -1.03 -10.51 -14.09
N THR A 11 -1.38 -9.60 -15.01
CA THR A 11 -2.77 -9.35 -15.43
C THR A 11 -2.86 -8.98 -16.90
N PHE A 12 -4.07 -9.09 -17.46
CA PHE A 12 -4.36 -8.57 -18.80
C PHE A 12 -4.26 -7.04 -18.87
N GLN A 13 -4.69 -6.35 -17.81
CA GLN A 13 -4.62 -4.88 -17.71
C GLN A 13 -3.19 -4.36 -17.87
N GLU A 14 -2.21 -5.10 -17.38
CA GLU A 14 -0.78 -4.78 -17.56
C GLU A 14 -0.41 -4.70 -19.05
N ILE A 15 -1.03 -5.50 -19.91
CA ILE A 15 -0.76 -5.55 -21.35
C ILE A 15 -1.61 -4.52 -22.11
N ALA A 16 -2.93 -4.73 -22.14
CA ALA A 16 -3.87 -4.04 -23.02
C ALA A 16 -5.03 -3.35 -22.26
N GLY A 17 -4.86 -3.14 -20.96
CA GLY A 17 -5.79 -2.32 -20.18
C GLY A 17 -7.19 -2.91 -20.08
N ASN A 18 -8.18 -2.07 -20.33
CA ASN A 18 -9.59 -2.45 -20.45
C ASN A 18 -10.26 -1.60 -21.54
N LYS A 19 -11.59 -1.65 -21.66
CA LYS A 19 -12.32 -0.91 -22.70
C LYS A 19 -12.18 0.62 -22.60
N ASP A 20 -11.98 1.13 -21.40
CA ASP A 20 -12.04 2.56 -21.09
C ASP A 20 -10.63 3.15 -20.85
N THR A 21 -9.63 2.32 -20.53
CA THR A 21 -8.28 2.75 -20.16
C THR A 21 -7.22 1.88 -20.81
N ILE A 22 -6.16 2.51 -21.31
CA ILE A 22 -5.03 1.84 -21.96
C ILE A 22 -4.21 0.98 -20.97
N GLY A 23 -3.57 -0.06 -21.49
CA GLY A 23 -2.67 -0.93 -20.77
C GLY A 23 -1.31 -0.31 -20.46
N GLN A 24 -0.56 -0.96 -19.56
CA GLN A 24 0.77 -0.47 -19.18
C GLN A 24 1.75 -0.66 -20.34
N TYR A 25 1.83 -1.85 -20.93
CA TYR A 25 2.64 -2.07 -22.14
C TYR A 25 2.06 -1.34 -23.36
N GLU A 26 0.74 -1.31 -23.52
CA GLU A 26 0.06 -0.54 -24.57
C GLU A 26 0.49 0.93 -24.59
N SER A 27 0.65 1.56 -23.42
CA SER A 27 1.10 2.95 -23.33
C SER A 27 2.51 3.19 -23.90
N HIS A 28 3.29 2.14 -24.12
CA HIS A 28 4.62 2.18 -24.72
C HIS A 28 4.64 1.78 -26.21
N MET A 29 3.47 1.54 -26.84
CA MET A 29 3.39 1.25 -28.28
C MET A 29 3.88 2.43 -29.12
N ALA A 30 3.45 3.64 -28.80
CA ALA A 30 3.86 4.86 -29.48
C ALA A 30 3.93 6.04 -28.49
N PHE A 31 5.12 6.64 -28.36
CA PHE A 31 5.33 7.81 -27.51
C PHE A 31 6.53 8.63 -28.01
N THR A 32 6.66 9.86 -27.52
CA THR A 32 7.79 10.75 -27.84
C THR A 32 8.43 11.27 -26.56
N MET A 33 9.76 11.37 -26.58
CA MET A 33 10.54 12.10 -25.60
C MET A 33 11.14 13.32 -26.31
N PRO A 34 10.47 14.49 -26.28
CA PRO A 34 10.90 15.67 -27.05
C PRO A 34 12.35 16.06 -26.75
N GLY A 35 13.13 16.27 -27.81
CA GLY A 35 14.57 16.58 -27.70
C GLY A 35 15.48 15.35 -27.51
N LEU A 36 14.92 14.13 -27.43
CA LEU A 36 15.68 12.88 -27.32
C LEU A 36 15.40 11.95 -28.50
N TYR A 37 14.21 11.35 -28.59
CA TYR A 37 13.81 10.46 -29.69
C TYR A 37 12.29 10.26 -29.73
N CYS A 38 11.79 9.72 -30.84
CA CYS A 38 10.39 9.34 -31.03
C CYS A 38 10.29 7.83 -31.23
N VAL A 39 9.38 7.17 -30.52
CA VAL A 39 9.08 5.74 -30.65
C VAL A 39 7.77 5.61 -31.42
N VAL A 40 7.87 5.21 -32.69
CA VAL A 40 6.70 5.01 -33.56
C VAL A 40 6.04 3.66 -33.32
N HIS A 41 6.83 2.62 -33.03
CA HIS A 41 6.36 1.28 -32.72
C HIS A 41 7.30 0.59 -31.72
N GLY A 42 7.01 0.76 -30.43
CA GLY A 42 7.87 0.33 -29.33
C GLY A 42 7.63 -1.10 -28.86
N ILE A 43 6.37 -1.54 -28.88
CA ILE A 43 5.90 -2.89 -28.59
C ILE A 43 4.56 -3.11 -29.32
N ASP A 44 4.19 -4.37 -29.56
CA ASP A 44 2.86 -4.76 -29.99
C ASP A 44 2.17 -5.55 -28.87
N VAL A 45 0.95 -5.16 -28.49
CA VAL A 45 0.16 -5.87 -27.46
C VAL A 45 -0.36 -7.22 -27.95
N PHE A 46 -0.33 -7.47 -29.26
CA PHE A 46 -0.66 -8.75 -29.87
C PHE A 46 0.55 -9.69 -30.04
N ASP A 47 1.73 -9.27 -29.57
CA ASP A 47 2.95 -10.06 -29.71
C ASP A 47 2.84 -11.39 -28.91
N PRO A 48 3.10 -12.55 -29.56
CA PRO A 48 2.96 -13.86 -28.91
C PRO A 48 3.92 -14.08 -27.74
N LYS A 49 4.94 -13.22 -27.56
CA LYS A 49 5.86 -13.29 -26.43
C LYS A 49 5.19 -12.93 -25.09
N LEU A 50 4.06 -12.22 -25.11
CA LEU A 50 3.32 -11.78 -23.92
C LEU A 50 2.46 -12.91 -23.36
N ASN A 51 2.73 -13.31 -22.12
CA ASN A 51 2.04 -14.40 -21.44
C ASN A 51 1.60 -13.96 -20.04
N ILE A 52 0.33 -14.19 -19.70
CA ILE A 52 -0.20 -13.84 -18.39
C ILE A 52 -0.02 -15.03 -17.44
N VAL A 53 0.78 -14.85 -16.40
CA VAL A 53 0.93 -15.84 -15.31
C VAL A 53 0.73 -15.10 -13.99
N SER A 54 -0.51 -15.13 -13.50
CA SER A 54 -0.87 -14.39 -12.29
C SER A 54 -0.17 -14.96 -11.05
N PRO A 55 0.49 -14.10 -10.24
CA PRO A 55 1.13 -14.53 -9.00
C PRO A 55 0.09 -14.87 -7.92
N ARG A 56 0.54 -15.49 -6.84
CA ARG A 56 -0.29 -15.85 -5.67
C ARG A 56 0.43 -15.52 -4.37
N ALA A 57 -0.35 -15.37 -3.31
CA ALA A 57 0.17 -15.30 -1.95
C ALA A 57 0.49 -16.71 -1.43
N ASP A 58 1.45 -16.81 -0.51
CA ASP A 58 1.77 -18.06 0.18
C ASP A 58 0.59 -18.45 1.10
N THR A 59 -0.03 -19.60 0.81
CA THR A 59 -1.22 -20.10 1.52
C THR A 59 -0.94 -20.56 2.94
N ASN A 60 0.34 -20.76 3.31
CA ASN A 60 0.72 -21.07 4.68
C ASN A 60 0.79 -19.80 5.54
N LEU A 61 1.00 -18.64 4.91
CA LEU A 61 1.07 -17.34 5.59
C LEU A 61 -0.27 -16.60 5.55
N TYR A 62 -0.97 -16.65 4.42
CA TYR A 62 -2.23 -15.95 4.19
C TYR A 62 -3.34 -16.97 3.96
N PHE A 63 -4.20 -17.13 4.96
CA PHE A 63 -5.33 -18.05 4.96
C PHE A 63 -6.56 -17.39 5.58
N PRO A 64 -7.78 -17.95 5.40
CA PRO A 64 -9.00 -17.35 5.96
C PRO A 64 -8.92 -17.18 7.47
N TYR A 65 -9.26 -15.97 7.97
CA TYR A 65 -9.23 -15.64 9.40
C TYR A 65 -10.13 -16.52 10.28
N THR A 66 -11.06 -17.25 9.67
CA THR A 66 -12.02 -18.18 10.30
C THR A 66 -11.39 -19.53 10.66
N ASP A 67 -10.25 -19.91 10.09
CA ASP A 67 -9.55 -21.15 10.42
C ASP A 67 -8.76 -21.02 11.74
N LYS A 68 -9.49 -21.16 12.85
CA LYS A 68 -8.97 -20.97 14.21
C LYS A 68 -7.75 -21.83 14.55
N ASN A 69 -7.61 -23.00 13.92
CA ASN A 69 -6.49 -23.91 14.20
C ASN A 69 -5.17 -23.41 13.62
N LYS A 70 -5.23 -22.60 12.55
CA LYS A 70 -4.05 -22.02 11.91
C LYS A 70 -3.67 -20.65 12.48
N ARG A 71 -4.56 -20.00 13.24
CA ARG A 71 -4.33 -18.67 13.83
C ARG A 71 -3.13 -18.70 14.77
N LEU A 72 -2.23 -17.73 14.60
CA LEU A 72 -0.99 -17.63 15.37
C LEU A 72 -1.21 -16.81 16.64
N THR A 73 -2.01 -17.35 17.57
CA THR A 73 -2.41 -16.66 18.81
C THR A 73 -1.24 -16.21 19.70
N ALA A 74 -0.10 -16.89 19.61
CA ALA A 74 1.14 -16.48 20.29
C ALA A 74 1.65 -15.09 19.86
N LEU A 75 1.23 -14.58 18.70
CA LEU A 75 1.59 -13.26 18.21
C LEU A 75 0.62 -12.16 18.65
N HIS A 76 -0.55 -12.51 19.21
CA HIS A 76 -1.58 -11.54 19.60
C HIS A 76 -1.06 -10.47 20.58
N PRO A 77 -0.28 -10.79 21.63
CA PRO A 77 0.24 -9.75 22.53
C PRO A 77 1.10 -8.71 21.81
N LYS A 78 1.92 -9.13 20.83
CA LYS A 78 2.75 -8.22 20.03
C LYS A 78 1.94 -7.40 19.04
N ILE A 79 0.81 -7.92 18.58
CA ILE A 79 -0.11 -7.18 17.70
C ILE A 79 -0.88 -6.16 18.54
N GLU A 80 -1.38 -6.54 19.72
CA GLU A 80 -2.03 -5.64 20.66
C GLU A 80 -1.11 -4.49 21.11
N GLU A 81 0.19 -4.76 21.29
CA GLU A 81 1.19 -3.73 21.55
C GLU A 81 1.25 -2.65 20.46
N LEU A 82 1.10 -3.03 19.18
CA LEU A 82 1.02 -2.09 18.06
C LEU A 82 -0.21 -1.17 18.14
N PHE A 83 -1.22 -1.52 18.95
CA PHE A 83 -2.42 -0.73 19.21
C PHE A 83 -2.48 -0.16 20.64
N SER A 84 -1.37 -0.18 21.38
CA SER A 84 -1.26 0.38 22.73
C SER A 84 -1.37 1.91 22.77
N ASP A 85 -1.61 2.47 23.95
CA ASP A 85 -1.69 3.93 24.15
C ASP A 85 -0.32 4.64 24.11
N VAL A 86 0.77 3.90 23.93
CA VAL A 86 2.12 4.46 23.86
C VAL A 86 2.40 4.97 22.45
N GLU A 87 3.04 6.13 22.35
CA GLU A 87 3.57 6.67 21.09
C GLU A 87 5.10 6.56 21.07
N ASN A 88 5.65 6.13 19.95
CA ASN A 88 7.10 5.98 19.73
C ASN A 88 7.39 6.02 18.22
N ASP A 89 8.60 5.64 17.80
CA ASP A 89 8.97 5.59 16.38
C ASP A 89 8.41 4.36 15.64
N GLU A 90 7.85 3.39 16.35
CA GLU A 90 7.15 2.26 15.75
C GLU A 90 5.68 2.55 15.47
N HIS A 91 5.03 3.38 16.30
CA HIS A 91 3.62 3.74 16.11
C HIS A 91 3.28 5.11 16.72
N LEU A 92 2.50 5.89 15.97
CA LEU A 92 2.07 7.26 16.29
C LEU A 92 0.54 7.34 16.31
N CYS A 93 0.02 8.27 17.13
CA CYS A 93 -1.39 8.44 17.50
C CYS A 93 -1.97 7.21 18.20
N VAL A 94 -3.08 7.40 18.92
CA VAL A 94 -3.73 6.34 19.70
C VAL A 94 -5.12 6.06 19.17
N LEU A 95 -5.61 4.83 19.31
CA LEU A 95 -7.02 4.50 19.07
C LEU A 95 -7.76 4.55 20.40
N LYS A 96 -8.73 5.48 20.52
CA LYS A 96 -9.48 5.65 21.77
C LYS A 96 -10.52 4.54 21.98
N ASP A 97 -11.05 4.00 20.89
CA ASP A 97 -12.05 2.93 20.91
C ASP A 97 -11.58 1.77 20.05
N ASN A 98 -10.97 0.77 20.70
CA ASN A 98 -10.42 -0.42 20.06
C ASN A 98 -11.50 -1.43 19.63
N LYS A 99 -12.78 -1.16 19.90
CA LYS A 99 -13.89 -2.00 19.44
C LYS A 99 -14.42 -1.60 18.06
N LYS A 100 -14.06 -0.42 17.57
CA LYS A 100 -14.46 0.02 16.23
C LYS A 100 -13.77 -0.83 15.16
N PRO A 101 -14.47 -1.12 14.04
CA PRO A 101 -13.82 -1.70 12.88
C PRO A 101 -12.66 -0.83 12.39
N ILE A 102 -11.69 -1.47 11.75
CA ILE A 102 -10.48 -0.81 11.25
C ILE A 102 -10.53 -0.78 9.73
N ILE A 103 -10.32 0.40 9.15
CA ILE A 103 -9.82 0.52 7.78
C ILE A 103 -8.31 0.34 7.85
N PHE A 104 -7.81 -0.73 7.26
CA PHE A 104 -6.40 -1.09 7.28
C PHE A 104 -5.77 -0.91 5.91
N THR A 105 -4.58 -0.31 5.86
CA THR A 105 -3.72 -0.31 4.67
C THR A 105 -2.26 -0.46 5.07
N MET A 106 -1.51 -1.20 4.25
CA MET A 106 -0.08 -1.43 4.44
C MET A 106 0.64 -1.31 3.10
N ALA A 107 1.52 -0.32 2.97
CA ALA A 107 2.31 -0.10 1.76
C ALA A 107 3.59 0.68 2.08
N ARG A 108 4.48 0.78 1.08
CA ARG A 108 5.55 1.78 1.13
C ARG A 108 4.94 3.19 1.14
N LEU A 109 5.63 4.14 1.76
CA LEU A 109 5.20 5.52 1.81
C LEU A 109 5.88 6.28 0.68
N ASP A 110 5.23 6.31 -0.49
CA ASP A 110 5.65 7.06 -1.67
C ASP A 110 4.44 7.80 -2.28
N ARG A 111 4.70 8.76 -3.17
CA ARG A 111 3.64 9.64 -3.70
C ARG A 111 2.60 8.86 -4.49
N VAL A 112 3.00 7.79 -5.17
CA VAL A 112 2.12 6.97 -6.02
C VAL A 112 1.19 6.10 -5.17
N LYS A 113 1.66 5.60 -4.02
CA LYS A 113 0.81 4.85 -3.07
C LYS A 113 -0.28 5.71 -2.44
N ASN A 114 -0.12 7.03 -2.38
CA ASN A 114 -1.14 8.00 -2.00
C ASN A 114 -1.80 7.72 -0.62
N LEU A 115 -1.01 7.26 0.35
CA LEU A 115 -1.50 7.00 1.71
C LEU A 115 -1.99 8.30 2.39
N THR A 116 -1.32 9.42 2.13
CA THR A 116 -1.71 10.73 2.66
C THR A 116 -3.04 11.22 2.09
N GLY A 117 -3.35 10.92 0.82
CA GLY A 117 -4.66 11.20 0.23
C GLY A 117 -5.79 10.41 0.91
N LEU A 118 -5.57 9.13 1.24
CA LEU A 118 -6.53 8.35 2.03
C LEU A 118 -6.78 8.98 3.40
N VAL A 119 -5.71 9.39 4.10
CA VAL A 119 -5.82 10.07 5.40
C VAL A 119 -6.63 11.34 5.29
N GLU A 120 -6.37 12.17 4.27
CA GLU A 120 -7.09 13.41 4.07
C GLU A 120 -8.59 13.18 3.82
N LEU A 121 -8.95 12.21 2.97
CA LEU A 121 -10.34 11.86 2.70
C LEU A 121 -11.05 11.32 3.95
N TYR A 122 -10.39 10.45 4.70
CA TYR A 122 -10.90 9.95 5.98
C TYR A 122 -11.12 11.10 6.97
N ALA A 123 -10.12 11.97 7.12
CA ALA A 123 -10.14 13.10 8.04
C ALA A 123 -11.30 14.07 7.77
N LYS A 124 -11.60 14.31 6.48
CA LYS A 124 -12.69 15.16 5.98
C LYS A 124 -14.09 14.57 6.12
N SER A 125 -14.22 13.29 6.51
CA SER A 125 -15.52 12.61 6.66
C SER A 125 -15.84 12.32 8.13
N PRO A 126 -16.57 13.23 8.83
CA PRO A 126 -16.95 13.01 10.23
C PRO A 126 -17.74 11.71 10.43
N LYS A 127 -18.64 11.39 9.50
CA LYS A 127 -19.43 10.15 9.54
C LYS A 127 -18.54 8.92 9.50
N LEU A 128 -17.49 8.92 8.69
CA LEU A 128 -16.57 7.79 8.61
C LEU A 128 -15.76 7.64 9.90
N ARG A 129 -15.20 8.75 10.42
CA ARG A 129 -14.46 8.79 11.70
C ARG A 129 -15.29 8.34 12.91
N GLN A 130 -16.61 8.53 12.85
CA GLN A 130 -17.51 8.02 13.89
C GLN A 130 -17.61 6.49 13.86
N LEU A 131 -17.65 5.90 12.67
CA LEU A 131 -17.94 4.47 12.48
C LEU A 131 -16.71 3.57 12.61
N VAL A 132 -15.54 4.01 12.16
CA VAL A 132 -14.33 3.17 12.04
C VAL A 132 -13.08 3.92 12.45
N ASN A 133 -12.03 3.18 12.83
CA ASN A 133 -10.67 3.69 12.99
C ASN A 133 -9.90 3.55 11.68
N LEU A 134 -8.88 4.38 11.47
CA LEU A 134 -7.95 4.26 10.34
C LEU A 134 -6.57 3.83 10.83
N VAL A 135 -6.04 2.73 10.28
CA VAL A 135 -4.73 2.19 10.60
C VAL A 135 -3.89 2.11 9.33
N ILE A 136 -2.74 2.76 9.35
CA ILE A 136 -1.82 2.82 8.21
C ILE A 136 -0.48 2.25 8.63
N VAL A 137 0.04 1.29 7.86
CA VAL A 137 1.41 0.78 7.98
C VAL A 137 2.24 1.29 6.80
N GLY A 138 3.27 2.08 7.07
CA GLY A 138 4.17 2.60 6.03
C GLY A 138 5.06 3.75 6.51
N GLY A 139 6.23 3.95 5.90
CA GLY A 139 7.16 5.01 6.28
C GLY A 139 7.97 4.66 7.53
N ASP A 140 9.24 4.31 7.40
CA ASP A 140 10.06 3.84 8.53
C ASP A 140 10.57 4.99 9.40
N ARG A 141 9.88 5.29 10.49
CA ARG A 141 10.23 6.40 11.40
C ARG A 141 11.37 6.08 12.37
N ARG A 142 11.79 4.81 12.47
CA ARG A 142 12.90 4.36 13.35
C ARG A 142 14.27 4.86 12.89
N LYS A 143 14.36 5.39 11.67
CA LYS A 143 15.57 5.91 11.07
C LYS A 143 15.23 7.15 10.26
N GLU A 144 16.24 7.97 10.01
CA GLU A 144 16.10 9.06 9.07
C GLU A 144 15.98 8.49 7.64
N SER A 145 14.89 8.82 6.95
CA SER A 145 14.70 8.41 5.57
C SER A 145 15.71 9.11 4.66
N LYS A 146 16.24 8.39 3.68
CA LYS A 146 17.09 8.94 2.62
C LYS A 146 16.33 9.17 1.31
N ASP A 147 15.05 8.77 1.26
CA ASP A 147 14.21 8.87 0.07
C ASP A 147 13.39 10.17 0.11
N LEU A 148 13.49 10.97 -0.95
CA LEU A 148 12.86 12.29 -1.00
C LEU A 148 11.32 12.21 -1.04
N GLU A 149 10.75 11.18 -1.67
CA GLU A 149 9.30 11.00 -1.68
C GLU A 149 8.80 10.58 -0.30
N GLU A 150 9.46 9.63 0.36
CA GLU A 150 9.13 9.20 1.72
C GLU A 150 9.21 10.37 2.71
N GLN A 151 10.27 11.19 2.65
CA GLN A 151 10.39 12.39 3.49
C GLN A 151 9.24 13.38 3.27
N ALA A 152 8.89 13.65 2.01
CA ALA A 152 7.81 14.57 1.67
C ALA A 152 6.44 14.04 2.13
N GLU A 153 6.18 12.75 1.95
CA GLU A 153 4.94 12.10 2.37
C GLU A 153 4.84 11.97 3.90
N MET A 154 5.95 11.72 4.61
CA MET A 154 6.00 11.78 6.07
C MET A 154 5.62 13.17 6.57
N LYS A 155 6.20 14.23 6.00
CA LYS A 155 5.89 15.62 6.38
C LYS A 155 4.40 15.94 6.17
N LYS A 156 3.81 15.47 5.06
CA LYS A 156 2.36 15.60 4.83
C LYS A 156 1.55 14.82 5.86
N MET A 157 1.96 13.60 6.20
CA MET A 157 1.29 12.77 7.20
C MET A 157 1.21 13.48 8.56
N TYR A 158 2.34 14.00 9.07
CA TYR A 158 2.36 14.79 10.31
C TYR A 158 1.43 16.00 10.24
N ARG A 159 1.48 16.76 9.13
CA ARG A 159 0.60 17.93 8.94
C ARG A 159 -0.87 17.54 8.98
N LEU A 160 -1.27 16.43 8.34
CA LEU A 160 -2.66 15.97 8.31
C LEU A 160 -3.14 15.55 9.71
N ILE A 161 -2.28 14.83 10.45
CA ILE A 161 -2.57 14.43 11.84
C ILE A 161 -2.89 15.64 12.70
N GLU A 162 -2.04 16.67 12.65
CA GLU A 162 -2.21 17.91 13.41
C GLU A 162 -3.43 18.71 12.93
N THR A 163 -3.55 18.94 11.63
CA THR A 163 -4.61 19.78 11.03
C THR A 163 -6.00 19.25 11.34
N TYR A 164 -6.20 17.93 11.30
CA TYR A 164 -7.51 17.31 11.49
C TYR A 164 -7.73 16.69 12.87
N ASN A 165 -6.77 16.88 13.78
CA ASN A 165 -6.73 16.30 15.11
C ASN A 165 -7.12 14.81 15.10
N LEU A 166 -6.31 14.00 14.43
CA LEU A 166 -6.62 12.58 14.17
C LEU A 166 -6.34 11.66 15.36
N ASN A 167 -5.70 12.17 16.40
CA ASN A 167 -5.42 11.38 17.59
C ASN A 167 -6.72 10.89 18.25
N GLY A 168 -6.77 9.61 18.59
CA GLY A 168 -7.95 8.91 19.10
C GLY A 168 -8.73 8.11 18.04
N GLN A 169 -8.53 8.35 16.74
CA GLN A 169 -9.21 7.58 15.66
C GLN A 169 -8.27 7.12 14.54
N PHE A 170 -6.97 7.36 14.70
CA PHE A 170 -5.95 7.08 13.71
C PHE A 170 -4.73 6.44 14.37
N ARG A 171 -4.12 5.47 13.69
CA ARG A 171 -2.87 4.82 14.12
C ARG A 171 -1.94 4.71 12.92
N TRP A 172 -0.76 5.31 13.03
CA TRP A 172 0.27 5.22 12.00
C TRP A 172 1.43 4.38 12.49
N ILE A 173 1.64 3.23 11.86
CA ILE A 173 2.59 2.19 12.26
C ILE A 173 3.75 2.16 11.24
N SER A 174 4.98 2.10 11.73
CA SER A 174 6.19 1.91 10.92
C SER A 174 6.19 0.51 10.26
N PRO A 175 6.95 0.31 9.16
CA PRO A 175 6.88 -0.91 8.36
C PRO A 175 7.12 -2.19 9.15
N GLN A 176 6.25 -3.16 8.90
CA GLN A 176 6.27 -4.48 9.51
C GLN A 176 7.05 -5.45 8.61
N MET A 177 8.25 -5.85 9.04
CA MET A 177 9.18 -6.62 8.20
C MET A 177 8.99 -8.14 8.29
N ASN A 178 8.26 -8.63 9.31
CA ASN A 178 8.05 -10.06 9.51
C ASN A 178 6.76 -10.52 8.80
N ARG A 179 6.93 -11.22 7.68
CA ARG A 179 5.82 -11.71 6.84
C ARG A 179 4.87 -12.66 7.58
N VAL A 180 5.37 -13.44 8.55
CA VAL A 180 4.55 -14.33 9.37
C VAL A 180 3.63 -13.52 10.28
N ARG A 181 4.17 -12.49 10.95
CA ARG A 181 3.33 -11.57 11.75
C ARG A 181 2.34 -10.80 10.86
N ASN A 182 2.75 -10.40 9.67
CA ASN A 182 1.89 -9.67 8.72
C ASN A 182 0.72 -10.51 8.19
N GLY A 183 0.79 -11.85 8.28
CA GLY A 183 -0.34 -12.72 7.95
C GLY A 183 -1.40 -12.77 9.05
N GLU A 184 -1.02 -12.47 10.29
CA GLU A 184 -1.90 -12.46 11.47
C GLU A 184 -2.41 -11.05 11.85
N LEU A 185 -1.69 -10.01 11.41
CA LEU A 185 -2.02 -8.59 11.59
C LEU A 185 -3.25 -8.18 10.76
#